data_AF-A0A935RZP5-F1
#
_entry.id   AF-A0A935RZP5-F1
#
_cell.length_a   1.000
_cell.length_b   1.000
_cell.length_c   1.000
_cell.angle_alpha   90.00
_cell.angle_beta   90.00
_cell.angle_gamma   90.00
#
_symmetry.space_group_name_H-M   'P 1'
#
loop_
_entity.id
_entity.type
_entity.pdbx_description
1 polymer ?
#
loop_
_entity_poly.entity_id
_entity_poly.type
_entity_poly.pdbx_seq_one_letter_code
_entity_poly.pdbx_strand_id
1 'polypeptide(L)'
;MNSEIARHYRDVIETNFKYFERATIKSSLEEYKAELLKETAKIESEKDRNHNLGFLKSFYNESLEALQESGEEMDYIMNSVFQNLKGLNFIDITKSIKKQIISSISTFKLKEEYTSFNGLFFEYNSSPNFSGIAFKERNFEVIIDNPKYIEFEDGSYASDSSIDFEFEEIFEEILGGEFEETAWVFEFELEIFLKVKETAYAIVASCLHDAIKSEDVIKPLKKCGFEQNGVVYFNEHDMEVKSIFVNE
;
A
#
# COMPACT_ATOMS: atom_id res chain seq x y z
N MET A 1 -3.66 -19.53 -7.12
CA MET A 1 -4.43 -18.29 -6.87
C MET A 1 -4.30 -17.74 -5.45
N ASN A 2 -5.01 -18.23 -4.42
CA ASN A 2 -4.83 -17.70 -3.03
C ASN A 2 -3.39 -17.81 -2.50
N SER A 3 -2.67 -18.85 -2.89
CA SER A 3 -1.25 -19.04 -2.55
C SER A 3 -0.33 -18.03 -3.24
N GLU A 4 -0.75 -17.42 -4.35
CA GLU A 4 0.06 -16.51 -5.15
C GLU A 4 -0.03 -15.08 -4.63
N ILE A 5 -1.19 -14.66 -4.13
CA ILE A 5 -1.37 -13.38 -3.43
C ILE A 5 -0.54 -13.35 -2.15
N ALA A 6 -0.68 -14.38 -1.32
CA ALA A 6 0.10 -14.52 -0.10
C ALA A 6 1.61 -14.59 -0.40
N ARG A 7 1.99 -15.21 -1.52
CA ARG A 7 3.39 -15.23 -1.97
C ARG A 7 3.85 -13.85 -2.42
N HIS A 8 3.06 -13.12 -3.21
CA HIS A 8 3.41 -11.78 -3.69
C HIS A 8 3.73 -10.83 -2.53
N TYR A 9 2.83 -10.69 -1.54
CA TYR A 9 3.10 -9.79 -0.41
C TYR A 9 4.28 -10.26 0.43
N ARG A 10 4.44 -11.58 0.61
CA ARG A 10 5.62 -12.11 1.28
C ARG A 10 6.91 -11.76 0.54
N ASP A 11 6.92 -11.90 -0.78
CA ASP A 11 8.07 -11.58 -1.62
C ASP A 11 8.41 -10.08 -1.54
N VAL A 12 7.40 -9.19 -1.54
CA VAL A 12 7.57 -7.74 -1.34
C VAL A 12 8.19 -7.45 0.03
N ILE A 13 7.60 -7.98 1.10
CA ILE A 13 8.09 -7.80 2.48
C ILE A 13 9.53 -8.29 2.62
N GLU A 14 9.83 -9.50 2.14
CA GLU A 14 11.17 -10.09 2.21
C GLU A 14 12.19 -9.30 1.38
N THR A 15 11.80 -8.80 0.21
CA THR A 15 12.66 -8.00 -0.65
C THR A 15 12.99 -6.65 -0.01
N ASN A 16 11.99 -5.97 0.55
CA ASN A 16 12.17 -4.68 1.21
C ASN A 16 12.96 -4.82 2.51
N PHE A 17 12.73 -5.89 3.30
CA PHE A 17 13.57 -6.16 4.48
C PHE A 17 15.04 -6.37 4.13
N LYS A 18 15.35 -7.09 3.04
CA LYS A 18 16.74 -7.21 2.55
C LYS A 18 17.32 -5.88 2.08
N TYR A 19 16.48 -4.99 1.53
CA TYR A 19 16.90 -3.64 1.18
C TYR A 19 17.25 -2.83 2.44
N PHE A 20 16.39 -2.84 3.47
CA PHE A 20 16.63 -2.11 4.72
C PHE A 20 17.87 -2.58 5.50
N GLU A 21 18.30 -3.83 5.34
CA GLU A 21 19.53 -4.33 5.98
C GLU A 21 20.82 -3.65 5.51
N ARG A 22 20.77 -2.97 4.36
CA ARG A 22 21.93 -2.29 3.77
C ARG A 22 21.69 -0.81 3.44
N ALA A 23 20.44 -0.38 3.42
CA ALA A 23 20.07 0.97 3.04
C ALA A 23 20.25 1.95 4.20
N THR A 24 20.87 3.09 3.90
CA THR A 24 20.85 4.32 4.68
C THR A 24 20.20 5.43 3.86
N ILE A 25 19.81 6.54 4.49
CA ILE A 25 19.27 7.71 3.77
C ILE A 25 20.26 8.19 2.71
N LYS A 26 21.55 8.23 3.07
CA LYS A 26 22.62 8.56 2.13
C LYS A 26 22.67 7.62 0.93
N SER A 27 22.59 6.30 1.14
CA SER A 27 22.60 5.36 0.01
C SER A 27 21.37 5.53 -0.88
N SER A 28 20.20 5.79 -0.29
CA SER A 28 18.95 6.01 -1.01
C SER A 28 19.00 7.31 -1.82
N LEU A 29 19.65 8.36 -1.31
CA LEU A 29 19.88 9.61 -2.02
C LEU A 29 20.79 9.42 -3.24
N GLU A 30 21.86 8.63 -3.12
CA GLU A 30 22.74 8.32 -4.26
C GLU A 30 22.01 7.50 -5.34
N GLU A 31 21.18 6.53 -4.94
CA GLU A 31 20.35 5.76 -5.86
C GLU A 31 19.36 6.67 -6.60
N TYR A 32 18.67 7.54 -5.87
CA TYR A 32 17.70 8.47 -6.46
C TYR A 32 18.37 9.42 -7.46
N LYS A 33 19.50 10.02 -7.09
CA LYS A 33 20.31 10.84 -8.00
C LYS A 33 20.73 10.08 -9.25
N ALA A 34 21.19 8.84 -9.11
CA ALA A 34 21.63 8.04 -10.26
C ALA A 34 20.48 7.77 -11.23
N GLU A 35 19.28 7.47 -10.71
CA GLU A 35 18.10 7.24 -11.54
C GLU A 35 17.63 8.53 -12.23
N LEU A 36 17.58 9.65 -11.52
CA LEU A 36 17.21 10.93 -12.12
C LEU A 36 18.19 11.39 -13.20
N LEU A 37 19.50 11.14 -13.04
CA LEU A 37 20.50 11.39 -14.07
C LEU A 37 20.25 10.52 -15.31
N LYS A 38 19.88 9.26 -15.11
CA LYS A 38 19.55 8.32 -16.18
C LYS A 38 18.28 8.73 -16.92
N GLU A 39 17.22 9.15 -16.23
CA GLU A 39 16.01 9.67 -16.86
C GLU A 39 16.26 11.00 -17.57
N THR A 40 17.01 11.91 -16.95
CA THR A 40 17.40 13.19 -17.57
C THR A 40 18.19 13.00 -18.86
N ALA A 41 19.04 11.98 -18.93
CA ALA A 41 19.79 11.65 -20.15
C ALA A 41 18.91 11.19 -21.33
N LYS A 42 17.69 10.71 -21.07
CA LYS A 42 16.73 10.31 -22.12
C LYS A 42 16.01 11.51 -22.75
N ILE A 43 16.09 12.70 -22.14
CA ILE A 43 15.42 13.91 -22.64
C ILE A 43 16.12 14.39 -23.93
N GLU A 44 15.36 14.46 -25.03
CA GLU A 44 15.88 14.86 -26.34
C GLU A 44 16.31 16.34 -26.36
N SER A 45 15.47 17.22 -25.80
CA SER A 45 15.70 18.66 -25.73
C SER A 45 16.90 19.00 -24.84
N GLU A 46 17.92 19.63 -25.43
CA GLU A 46 19.11 20.07 -24.69
C GLU A 46 18.79 21.11 -23.63
N LYS A 47 17.85 22.01 -23.91
CA LYS A 47 17.41 23.03 -22.96
C LYS A 47 16.81 22.39 -21.71
N ASP A 48 15.90 21.43 -21.89
CA ASP A 48 15.18 20.80 -20.79
C ASP A 48 16.09 19.84 -20.01
N ARG A 49 16.99 19.13 -20.71
CA ARG A 49 18.05 18.34 -20.09
C ARG A 49 18.97 19.19 -19.21
N ASN A 50 19.42 20.35 -19.69
CA ASN A 50 20.26 21.27 -18.91
C ASN A 50 19.51 21.89 -17.73
N HIS A 51 18.21 22.17 -17.89
CA HIS A 51 17.36 22.62 -16.79
C HIS A 51 17.27 21.56 -15.68
N ASN A 52 16.97 20.31 -16.04
CA ASN A 52 16.90 19.20 -15.09
C ASN A 52 18.24 18.95 -14.39
N LEU A 53 19.36 18.97 -15.12
CA LEU A 53 20.69 18.84 -14.50
C LEU A 53 20.97 19.95 -13.47
N GLY A 54 20.50 21.17 -13.71
CA GLY A 54 20.59 22.27 -12.78
C GLY A 54 19.77 22.02 -11.51
N PHE A 55 18.52 21.57 -11.66
CA PHE A 55 17.64 21.19 -10.55
C PHE A 55 18.25 20.07 -9.70
N LEU A 56 18.69 18.97 -10.34
CA LEU A 56 19.30 17.82 -9.67
C LEU A 56 20.51 18.19 -8.82
N LYS A 57 21.32 19.14 -9.31
CA LYS A 57 22.48 19.62 -8.57
C LYS A 57 22.06 20.42 -7.32
N SER A 58 21.03 21.26 -7.42
CA SER A 58 20.51 22.02 -6.26
C SER A 58 19.96 21.08 -5.20
N PHE A 59 19.01 20.23 -5.59
CA PHE A 59 18.36 19.25 -4.73
C PHE A 59 19.38 18.36 -4.00
N TYR A 60 20.36 17.81 -4.73
CA TYR A 60 21.35 16.92 -4.14
C TYR A 60 22.27 17.64 -3.15
N ASN A 61 22.63 18.91 -3.40
CA ASN A 61 23.44 19.67 -2.45
C ASN A 61 22.65 19.99 -1.17
N GLU A 62 21.40 20.42 -1.30
CA GLU A 62 20.50 20.69 -0.16
C GLU A 62 20.30 19.42 0.68
N SER A 63 20.08 18.27 0.02
CA SER A 63 19.97 16.97 0.70
C SER A 63 21.26 16.57 1.43
N LEU A 64 22.43 16.88 0.87
CA LEU A 64 23.71 16.61 1.53
C LEU A 64 23.96 17.51 2.74
N GLU A 65 23.51 18.76 2.70
CA GLU A 65 23.57 19.68 3.85
C GLU A 65 22.67 19.16 4.98
N ALA A 66 21.43 18.78 4.67
CA ALA A 66 20.52 18.16 5.64
C ALA A 66 21.12 16.88 6.28
N LEU A 67 21.75 16.02 5.48
CA LEU A 67 22.44 14.83 5.98
C LEU A 67 23.64 15.16 6.88
N GLN A 68 24.33 16.27 6.66
CA GLN A 68 25.45 16.68 7.53
C GLN A 68 24.94 17.22 8.87
N GLU A 69 23.81 17.92 8.86
CA GLU A 69 23.23 18.53 10.06
C GLU A 69 22.53 17.49 10.95
N SER A 70 21.84 16.51 10.36
CA SER A 70 20.94 15.60 11.08
C SER A 70 21.03 14.12 10.67
N GLY A 71 22.01 13.73 9.86
CA GLY A 71 22.06 12.38 9.27
C GLY A 71 22.10 11.23 10.30
N GLU A 72 22.81 11.37 11.41
CA GLU A 72 22.86 10.34 12.46
C GLU A 72 21.50 10.17 13.17
N GLU A 73 20.78 11.26 13.40
CA GLU A 73 19.45 11.26 13.99
C GLU A 73 18.43 10.63 13.03
N MET A 74 18.49 11.00 11.75
CA MET A 74 17.59 10.46 10.74
C MET A 74 17.84 8.96 10.48
N ASP A 75 19.12 8.52 10.43
CA ASP A 75 19.45 7.10 10.32
C ASP A 75 18.99 6.33 11.58
N TYR A 76 19.03 6.94 12.78
CA TYR A 76 18.47 6.35 13.99
C TYR A 76 16.95 6.17 13.91
N ILE A 77 16.22 7.19 13.46
CA ILE A 77 14.76 7.11 13.25
C ILE A 77 14.44 5.99 12.27
N MET A 78 15.14 5.92 11.12
CA MET A 78 14.92 4.86 10.15
C MET A 78 15.23 3.46 10.68
N ASN A 79 16.27 3.32 11.52
CA ASN A 79 16.55 2.06 12.19
C ASN A 79 15.43 1.68 13.17
N SER A 80 14.87 2.63 13.91
CA SER A 80 13.72 2.41 14.80
C SER A 80 12.51 1.91 14.02
N VAL A 81 12.14 2.61 12.94
CA VAL A 81 11.05 2.23 12.02
C VAL A 81 11.25 0.81 11.49
N PHE A 82 12.47 0.47 11.08
CA PHE A 82 12.79 -0.87 10.61
C PHE A 82 12.65 -1.95 11.70
N GLN A 83 13.10 -1.68 12.93
CA GLN A 83 12.91 -2.61 14.04
C GLN A 83 11.42 -2.79 14.37
N ASN A 84 10.63 -1.71 14.34
CA ASN A 84 9.19 -1.77 14.57
C ASN A 84 8.51 -2.65 13.50
N LEU A 85 8.84 -2.45 12.22
CA LEU A 85 8.36 -3.31 11.13
C LEU A 85 8.73 -4.79 11.33
N LYS A 86 9.96 -5.09 11.74
CA LYS A 86 10.41 -6.47 12.04
C LYS A 86 9.73 -7.07 13.27
N GLY A 87 9.36 -6.23 14.24
CA GLY A 87 8.74 -6.62 15.50
C GLY A 87 7.23 -6.85 15.42
N LEU A 88 6.58 -6.46 14.32
CA LEU A 88 5.13 -6.60 14.14
C LEU A 88 4.67 -8.07 14.27
N ASN A 89 3.63 -8.29 15.08
CA ASN A 89 3.00 -9.59 15.20
C ASN A 89 1.81 -9.71 14.23
N PHE A 90 2.04 -10.43 13.13
CA PHE A 90 1.04 -10.60 12.06
C PHE A 90 -0.22 -11.31 12.57
N ILE A 91 -0.11 -12.17 13.59
CA ILE A 91 -1.25 -12.86 14.18
C ILE A 91 -2.17 -11.86 14.90
N ASP A 92 -1.59 -10.91 15.64
CA ASP A 92 -2.34 -9.90 16.38
C ASP A 92 -2.99 -8.90 15.42
N ILE A 93 -2.27 -8.49 14.38
CA ILE A 93 -2.83 -7.65 13.30
C ILE A 93 -3.99 -8.36 12.62
N THR A 94 -3.81 -9.61 12.21
CA THR A 94 -4.88 -10.44 11.60
C THR A 94 -6.09 -10.54 12.52
N LYS A 95 -5.88 -10.73 13.82
CA LYS A 95 -6.96 -10.80 14.83
C LYS A 95 -7.68 -9.46 14.98
N SER A 96 -6.96 -8.34 14.98
CA SER A 96 -7.55 -7.00 15.00
C SER A 96 -8.43 -6.79 13.77
N ILE A 97 -7.89 -7.11 12.58
CA ILE A 97 -8.62 -7.03 11.31
C ILE A 97 -9.91 -7.84 11.35
N LYS A 98 -9.83 -9.11 11.78
CA LYS A 98 -11.01 -9.97 11.92
C LYS A 98 -12.07 -9.33 12.83
N LYS A 99 -11.65 -8.75 13.95
CA LYS A 99 -12.56 -8.11 14.91
C LYS A 99 -13.27 -6.92 14.26
N GLN A 100 -12.53 -6.07 13.55
CA GLN A 100 -13.06 -4.89 12.87
C GLN A 100 -14.06 -5.28 11.75
N ILE A 101 -13.73 -6.29 10.93
CA ILE A 101 -14.67 -6.82 9.94
C ILE A 101 -15.95 -7.31 10.64
N ILE A 102 -15.82 -8.16 11.66
CA ILE A 102 -16.99 -8.78 12.32
C ILE A 102 -17.87 -7.73 13.02
N SER A 103 -17.28 -6.71 13.65
CA SER A 103 -18.07 -5.64 14.29
C SER A 103 -18.85 -4.81 13.28
N SER A 104 -18.27 -4.57 12.11
CA SER A 104 -18.80 -3.61 11.15
C SER A 104 -19.60 -4.27 10.03
N ILE A 105 -19.49 -5.58 9.81
CA ILE A 105 -20.18 -6.27 8.72
C ILE A 105 -21.71 -6.18 8.77
N SER A 106 -22.28 -5.92 9.96
CA SER A 106 -23.71 -5.74 10.13
C SER A 106 -24.24 -4.41 9.56
N THR A 107 -23.38 -3.42 9.37
CA THR A 107 -23.72 -2.14 8.72
C THR A 107 -23.63 -2.24 7.20
N PHE A 108 -23.01 -3.30 6.69
CA PHE A 108 -22.79 -3.54 5.28
C PHE A 108 -24.09 -3.92 4.57
N LYS A 109 -24.50 -3.12 3.59
CA LYS A 109 -25.74 -3.33 2.83
C LYS A 109 -25.49 -3.19 1.34
N LEU A 110 -25.96 -4.19 0.61
CA LEU A 110 -25.98 -4.17 -0.85
C LEU A 110 -27.01 -3.15 -1.33
N LYS A 111 -26.60 -2.26 -2.23
CA LYS A 111 -27.51 -1.33 -2.91
C LYS A 111 -28.56 -2.09 -3.72
N GLU A 112 -29.77 -1.52 -3.81
CA GLU A 112 -30.93 -2.18 -4.42
C GLU A 112 -30.73 -2.55 -5.90
N GLU A 113 -29.85 -1.84 -6.63
CA GLU A 113 -29.55 -2.13 -8.03
C GLU A 113 -28.68 -3.38 -8.27
N TYR A 114 -28.11 -3.98 -7.22
CA TYR A 114 -27.27 -5.18 -7.31
C TYR A 114 -27.94 -6.40 -6.68
N THR A 115 -27.65 -7.59 -7.20
CA THR A 115 -28.21 -8.85 -6.68
C THR A 115 -27.30 -9.56 -5.68
N SER A 116 -26.01 -9.31 -5.75
CA SER A 116 -24.98 -9.86 -4.86
C SER A 116 -23.73 -8.97 -4.89
N PHE A 117 -22.85 -9.15 -3.91
CA PHE A 117 -21.48 -8.65 -3.99
C PHE A 117 -20.62 -9.66 -4.78
N ASN A 118 -19.86 -9.15 -5.75
CA ASN A 118 -18.91 -9.93 -6.55
C ASN A 118 -17.53 -10.03 -5.90
N GLY A 119 -17.20 -9.15 -4.96
CA GLY A 119 -15.92 -9.18 -4.26
C GLY A 119 -15.78 -8.09 -3.21
N LEU A 120 -14.62 -8.10 -2.57
CA LEU A 120 -14.17 -7.14 -1.57
C LEU A 120 -13.18 -6.17 -2.20
N PHE A 121 -13.30 -4.91 -1.85
CA PHE A 121 -12.39 -3.83 -2.20
C PHE A 121 -11.84 -3.19 -0.94
N PHE A 122 -10.58 -2.78 -0.97
CA PHE A 122 -10.02 -2.01 0.13
C PHE A 122 -8.97 -1.04 -0.37
N GLU A 123 -9.06 0.12 0.24
CA GLU A 123 -8.23 1.28 0.02
C GLU A 123 -7.36 1.49 1.26
N TYR A 124 -6.13 1.98 1.10
CA TYR A 124 -5.12 1.97 2.18
C TYR A 124 -4.43 3.31 2.45
N ASN A 125 -4.54 4.30 1.56
CA ASN A 125 -3.69 5.49 1.59
C ASN A 125 -3.99 6.43 2.77
N SER A 126 -5.14 7.12 2.74
CA SER A 126 -5.46 8.19 3.69
C SER A 126 -6.46 7.76 4.76
N SER A 127 -7.29 6.78 4.45
CA SER A 127 -8.30 6.22 5.36
C SER A 127 -8.54 4.79 4.94
N PRO A 128 -7.79 3.83 5.53
CA PRO A 128 -7.95 2.45 5.18
C PRO A 128 -9.40 2.02 5.34
N ASN A 129 -10.01 1.59 4.25
CA ASN A 129 -11.42 1.26 4.23
C ASN A 129 -11.67 0.00 3.44
N PHE A 130 -12.78 -0.65 3.75
CA PHE A 130 -13.17 -1.91 3.15
C PHE A 130 -14.60 -1.82 2.67
N SER A 131 -14.78 -2.03 1.37
CA SER A 131 -16.04 -1.92 0.67
C SER A 131 -16.34 -3.18 -0.13
N GLY A 132 -17.60 -3.31 -0.54
CA GLY A 132 -18.07 -4.40 -1.38
C GLY A 132 -18.23 -3.87 -2.79
N ILE A 133 -17.72 -4.65 -3.76
CA ILE A 133 -17.90 -4.36 -5.18
C ILE A 133 -18.94 -5.29 -5.76
N ALA A 134 -19.74 -4.76 -6.67
CA ALA A 134 -20.62 -5.55 -7.51
C ALA A 134 -20.69 -4.95 -8.91
N PHE A 135 -20.85 -5.83 -9.89
CA PHE A 135 -20.97 -5.47 -11.29
C PHE A 135 -22.39 -5.77 -11.75
N LYS A 136 -22.97 -4.87 -12.56
CA LYS A 136 -24.33 -5.05 -13.10
C LYS A 136 -24.42 -6.25 -14.05
N GLU A 137 -23.30 -6.68 -14.64
CA GLU A 137 -23.23 -7.83 -15.52
C GLU A 137 -22.70 -9.06 -14.76
N ARG A 138 -23.46 -10.18 -14.79
CA ARG A 138 -23.16 -11.42 -14.04
C ARG A 138 -21.82 -12.09 -14.35
N ASN A 139 -21.15 -11.73 -15.45
CA ASN A 139 -19.97 -12.43 -15.97
C ASN A 139 -18.79 -11.48 -16.21
N PHE A 140 -18.55 -10.50 -15.33
CA PHE A 140 -17.30 -9.75 -15.38
C PHE A 140 -16.18 -10.59 -14.75
N GLU A 141 -15.52 -11.41 -15.56
CA GLU A 141 -14.38 -12.22 -15.14
C GLU A 141 -13.10 -11.38 -15.28
N VAL A 142 -12.59 -10.89 -14.15
CA VAL A 142 -11.33 -10.14 -14.11
C VAL A 142 -10.18 -11.10 -13.82
N ILE A 143 -9.67 -11.75 -14.87
CA ILE A 143 -8.41 -12.51 -14.81
C ILE A 143 -7.28 -11.55 -15.20
N ILE A 144 -6.45 -11.16 -14.23
CA ILE A 144 -5.37 -10.18 -14.45
C ILE A 144 -4.03 -10.81 -14.06
N ASP A 145 -3.42 -11.60 -14.95
CA ASP A 145 -2.14 -12.29 -14.68
C ASP A 145 -0.97 -11.39 -14.22
N ASN A 146 -1.07 -10.07 -14.39
CA ASN A 146 -0.11 -9.05 -13.95
C ASN A 146 -0.85 -7.77 -13.52
N PRO A 147 -0.37 -6.98 -12.54
CA PRO A 147 -1.01 -5.72 -12.14
C PRO A 147 -1.40 -4.84 -13.34
N LYS A 148 -2.66 -4.40 -13.39
CA LYS A 148 -3.20 -3.55 -14.47
C LYS A 148 -4.09 -2.46 -13.89
N TYR A 149 -4.07 -1.32 -14.57
CA TYR A 149 -4.96 -0.19 -14.36
C TYR A 149 -6.42 -0.58 -14.59
N ILE A 150 -7.28 -0.38 -13.59
CA ILE A 150 -8.74 -0.40 -13.75
C ILE A 150 -9.29 0.90 -13.16
N GLU A 151 -9.84 1.75 -14.03
CA GLU A 151 -10.73 2.81 -13.59
C GLU A 151 -12.11 2.23 -13.27
N PHE A 152 -12.58 2.46 -12.05
CA PHE A 152 -14.00 2.31 -11.71
C PHE A 152 -14.74 3.60 -12.12
N GLU A 153 -14.81 3.90 -13.42
CA GLU A 153 -15.43 5.13 -13.96
C GLU A 153 -16.93 5.28 -13.60
N ASP A 154 -17.59 4.20 -13.18
CA ASP A 154 -19.02 4.15 -12.92
C ASP A 154 -19.42 4.08 -11.44
N GLY A 155 -18.44 4.05 -10.52
CA GLY A 155 -18.72 3.97 -9.08
C GLY A 155 -19.39 2.64 -8.68
N SER A 156 -18.93 1.52 -9.23
CA SER A 156 -19.31 0.12 -8.89
C SER A 156 -19.11 -0.30 -7.40
N TYR A 157 -19.06 0.65 -6.47
CA TYR A 157 -19.24 0.42 -5.04
C TYR A 157 -20.68 -0.01 -4.81
N ALA A 158 -20.84 -1.29 -4.46
CA ALA A 158 -22.13 -1.89 -4.23
C ALA A 158 -22.60 -1.80 -2.78
N SER A 159 -21.73 -1.31 -1.89
CA SER A 159 -22.08 -1.04 -0.49
C SER A 159 -22.49 0.41 -0.29
N ASP A 160 -23.51 0.64 0.53
CA ASP A 160 -23.89 1.96 1.04
C ASP A 160 -22.90 2.50 2.10
N SER A 161 -22.06 1.63 2.66
CA SER A 161 -21.12 1.99 3.72
C SER A 161 -19.84 1.17 3.60
N SER A 162 -18.69 1.83 3.70
CA SER A 162 -17.42 1.17 3.92
C SER A 162 -17.27 0.77 5.40
N ILE A 163 -16.44 -0.23 5.66
CA ILE A 163 -15.89 -0.52 6.97
C ILE A 163 -14.57 0.24 7.04
N ASP A 164 -14.53 1.28 7.86
CA ASP A 164 -13.28 1.98 8.14
C ASP A 164 -12.44 1.10 9.05
N PHE A 165 -11.15 1.01 8.74
CA PHE A 165 -10.20 0.28 9.53
C PHE A 165 -9.37 1.23 10.39
N GLU A 166 -9.37 0.99 11.68
CA GLU A 166 -8.50 1.61 12.65
C GLU A 166 -7.14 0.89 12.61
N PHE A 167 -6.29 1.29 11.66
CA PHE A 167 -4.88 0.89 11.64
C PHE A 167 -3.96 1.98 12.21
N GLU A 168 -4.50 3.11 12.64
CA GLU A 168 -3.75 4.23 13.22
C GLU A 168 -2.82 3.74 14.32
N GLU A 169 -3.29 2.90 15.26
CA GLU A 169 -2.42 2.36 16.31
C GLU A 169 -1.27 1.48 15.79
N ILE A 170 -1.45 0.78 14.68
CA ILE A 170 -0.42 -0.10 14.08
C ILE A 170 0.58 0.72 13.27
N PHE A 171 0.11 1.76 12.60
CA PHE A 171 0.95 2.59 11.75
C PHE A 171 1.57 3.77 12.48
N GLU A 172 1.01 4.29 13.57
CA GLU A 172 1.58 5.43 14.31
C GLU A 172 3.02 5.14 14.76
N GLU A 173 3.30 3.90 15.18
CA GLU A 173 4.65 3.50 15.59
C GLU A 173 5.65 3.36 14.42
N ILE A 174 5.18 3.39 13.17
CA ILE A 174 5.99 3.13 11.96
C ILE A 174 6.03 4.36 11.03
N LEU A 175 4.85 4.90 10.73
CA LEU A 175 4.56 6.01 9.85
C LEU A 175 4.10 7.26 10.61
N GLY A 176 4.26 7.31 11.93
CA GLY A 176 3.89 8.47 12.74
C GLY A 176 4.81 9.67 12.55
N GLY A 177 4.63 10.68 13.41
CA GLY A 177 5.23 12.01 13.23
C GLY A 177 6.75 12.02 12.96
N GLU A 178 7.53 11.23 13.68
CA GLU A 178 9.00 11.18 13.48
C GLU A 178 9.41 10.67 12.08
N PHE A 179 8.68 9.67 11.56
CA PHE A 179 8.90 9.17 10.20
C PHE A 179 8.51 10.21 9.16
N GLU A 180 7.34 10.84 9.33
CA GLU A 180 6.88 11.87 8.41
C GLU A 180 7.84 13.05 8.38
N GLU A 181 8.25 13.57 9.54
CA GLU A 181 9.23 14.67 9.64
C GLU A 181 10.54 14.32 8.92
N THR A 182 11.04 13.10 9.13
CA THR A 182 12.26 12.62 8.45
C THR A 182 12.09 12.54 6.95
N ALA A 183 10.94 12.04 6.48
CA ALA A 183 10.67 11.87 5.06
C ALA A 183 10.37 13.20 4.35
N TRP A 184 9.74 14.16 5.04
CA TRP A 184 9.45 15.51 4.54
C TRP A 184 10.71 16.28 4.16
N VAL A 185 11.82 16.08 4.88
CA VAL A 185 13.11 16.71 4.56
C VAL A 185 13.60 16.36 3.15
N PHE A 186 13.16 15.22 2.61
CA PHE A 186 13.54 14.75 1.27
C PHE A 186 12.33 14.59 0.33
N GLU A 187 11.24 15.32 0.59
CA GLU A 187 10.01 15.32 -0.23
C GLU A 187 9.40 13.92 -0.47
N PHE A 188 9.65 12.95 0.42
CA PHE A 188 9.23 11.53 0.30
C PHE A 188 9.74 10.76 -0.94
N GLU A 189 10.65 11.33 -1.74
CA GLU A 189 11.03 10.73 -3.02
C GLU A 189 12.10 9.63 -2.91
N LEU A 190 12.74 9.51 -1.75
CA LEU A 190 13.78 8.49 -1.56
C LEU A 190 13.16 7.09 -1.45
N GLU A 191 13.74 6.15 -2.20
CA GLU A 191 13.37 4.74 -2.24
C GLU A 191 13.19 4.11 -0.84
N ILE A 192 14.01 4.51 0.14
CA ILE A 192 13.88 4.01 1.52
C ILE A 192 12.52 4.37 2.16
N PHE A 193 12.00 5.59 1.96
CA PHE A 193 10.71 6.00 2.49
C PHE A 193 9.55 5.34 1.75
N LEU A 194 9.67 5.26 0.42
CA LEU A 194 8.69 4.56 -0.44
C LEU A 194 8.57 3.09 -0.04
N LYS A 195 9.70 2.40 0.14
CA LYS A 195 9.72 0.99 0.57
C LYS A 195 9.21 0.80 1.98
N VAL A 196 9.45 1.72 2.92
CA VAL A 196 8.86 1.63 4.27
C VAL A 196 7.34 1.64 4.19
N LYS A 197 6.76 2.60 3.47
CA LYS A 197 5.32 2.67 3.23
C LYS A 197 4.81 1.39 2.55
N GLU A 198 5.42 1.00 1.44
CA GLU A 198 5.07 -0.23 0.70
C GLU A 198 5.08 -1.48 1.60
N THR A 199 6.09 -1.61 2.46
CA THR A 199 6.22 -2.75 3.37
C THR A 199 5.11 -2.75 4.42
N ALA A 200 4.84 -1.61 5.03
CA ALA A 200 3.79 -1.46 6.04
C ALA A 200 2.43 -1.86 5.46
N TYR A 201 2.13 -1.41 4.23
CA TYR A 201 0.90 -1.77 3.53
C TYR A 201 0.86 -3.23 3.07
N ALA A 202 1.97 -3.79 2.58
CA ALA A 202 2.07 -5.20 2.20
C ALA A 202 1.80 -6.13 3.41
N ILE A 203 2.23 -5.74 4.61
CA ILE A 203 1.95 -6.48 5.86
C ILE A 203 0.44 -6.49 6.13
N VAL A 204 -0.23 -5.33 6.06
CA VAL A 204 -1.68 -5.25 6.26
C VAL A 204 -2.43 -6.06 5.21
N ALA A 205 -2.07 -5.92 3.92
CA ALA A 205 -2.67 -6.69 2.84
C ALA A 205 -2.53 -8.21 3.06
N SER A 206 -1.35 -8.65 3.52
CA SER A 206 -1.11 -10.06 3.87
C SER A 206 -1.98 -10.51 5.06
N CYS A 207 -2.04 -9.73 6.14
CA CYS A 207 -2.83 -10.07 7.32
C CYS A 207 -4.34 -10.08 7.02
N LEU A 208 -4.79 -9.17 6.17
CA LEU A 208 -6.17 -9.09 5.73
C LEU A 208 -6.55 -10.26 4.83
N HIS A 209 -5.65 -10.67 3.91
CA HIS A 209 -5.82 -11.90 3.13
C HIS A 209 -6.02 -13.13 4.03
N ASP A 210 -5.26 -13.24 5.12
CA ASP A 210 -5.43 -14.33 6.07
C ASP A 210 -6.72 -14.20 6.90
N ALA A 211 -7.11 -12.98 7.28
CA ALA A 211 -8.33 -12.70 8.03
C ALA A 211 -9.59 -13.15 7.26
N ILE A 212 -9.70 -12.80 5.98
CA ILE A 212 -10.88 -13.10 5.14
C ILE A 212 -10.95 -14.55 4.66
N LYS A 213 -9.87 -15.33 4.84
CA LYS A 213 -9.89 -16.79 4.67
C LYS A 213 -10.39 -17.54 5.90
N SER A 214 -10.56 -16.85 7.02
CA SER A 214 -11.10 -17.44 8.23
C SER A 214 -12.60 -17.73 8.09
N GLU A 215 -13.02 -18.94 8.48
CA GLU A 215 -14.44 -19.33 8.53
C GLU A 215 -15.32 -18.35 9.33
N ASP A 216 -14.78 -17.81 10.42
CA ASP A 216 -15.43 -16.79 11.25
C ASP A 216 -15.79 -15.50 10.50
N VAL A 217 -15.09 -15.20 9.39
CA VAL A 217 -15.31 -14.02 8.55
C VAL A 217 -16.12 -14.38 7.31
N ILE A 218 -15.81 -15.51 6.67
CA ILE A 218 -16.51 -15.99 5.47
C ILE A 218 -18.01 -16.19 5.72
N LYS A 219 -18.38 -16.80 6.85
CA LYS A 219 -19.80 -17.09 7.15
C LYS A 219 -20.63 -15.81 7.28
N PRO A 220 -20.20 -14.79 8.05
CA PRO A 220 -20.85 -13.48 8.04
C PRO A 220 -20.92 -12.82 6.66
N LEU A 221 -19.83 -12.81 5.88
CA LEU A 221 -19.82 -12.23 4.53
C LEU A 221 -20.87 -12.87 3.62
N LYS A 222 -20.94 -14.20 3.58
CA LYS A 222 -21.96 -14.91 2.79
C LYS A 222 -23.40 -14.54 3.19
N LYS A 223 -23.65 -14.27 4.48
CA LYS A 223 -24.96 -13.81 4.95
C LYS A 223 -25.31 -12.39 4.48
N CYS A 224 -24.30 -11.55 4.23
CA CYS A 224 -24.47 -10.20 3.71
C CYS A 224 -24.52 -10.15 2.18
N GLY A 225 -24.53 -11.28 1.48
CA GLY A 225 -24.70 -11.34 0.02
C GLY A 225 -23.41 -11.43 -0.78
N PHE A 226 -22.27 -11.74 -0.15
CA PHE A 226 -21.02 -12.05 -0.86
C PHE A 226 -21.07 -13.47 -1.46
N GLU A 227 -21.14 -13.54 -2.78
CA GLU A 227 -21.19 -14.81 -3.52
C GLU A 227 -19.78 -15.32 -3.88
N GLN A 228 -18.85 -14.41 -4.14
CA GLN A 228 -17.44 -14.69 -4.42
C GLN A 228 -16.55 -13.85 -3.48
N ASN A 229 -15.61 -14.49 -2.79
CA ASN A 229 -14.71 -13.83 -1.85
C ASN A 229 -13.44 -13.32 -2.56
N GLY A 230 -13.62 -12.61 -3.68
CA GLY A 230 -12.53 -11.93 -4.38
C GLY A 230 -11.96 -10.82 -3.51
N VAL A 231 -10.64 -10.65 -3.54
CA VAL A 231 -9.94 -9.71 -2.67
C VAL A 231 -9.15 -8.78 -3.58
N VAL A 232 -9.57 -7.52 -3.65
CA VAL A 232 -8.93 -6.49 -4.47
C VAL A 232 -8.24 -5.48 -3.56
N TYR A 233 -6.94 -5.21 -3.83
CA TYR A 233 -6.19 -4.18 -3.10
C TYR A 233 -5.36 -3.28 -4.01
N PHE A 234 -5.15 -2.09 -3.45
CA PHE A 234 -4.24 -0.99 -3.79
C PHE A 234 -4.87 0.16 -4.58
N ASN A 235 -4.97 1.32 -3.93
CA ASN A 235 -5.16 2.64 -4.52
C ASN A 235 -4.18 3.58 -3.82
N GLU A 236 -3.16 4.05 -4.53
CA GLU A 236 -2.40 5.25 -4.17
C GLU A 236 -3.15 6.46 -4.76
N HIS A 237 -3.16 7.62 -4.09
CA HIS A 237 -3.79 8.82 -4.65
C HIS A 237 -3.18 9.05 -6.04
N ASP A 238 -4.04 9.07 -7.07
CA ASP A 238 -3.75 9.00 -8.52
C ASP A 238 -3.85 7.60 -9.15
N MET A 239 -5.05 7.00 -9.05
CA MET A 239 -5.60 5.99 -9.97
C MET A 239 -4.80 4.69 -10.17
N GLU A 240 -3.69 4.49 -9.45
CA GLU A 240 -2.82 3.33 -9.65
C GLU A 240 -3.32 2.13 -8.85
N VAL A 241 -4.06 1.25 -9.54
CA VAL A 241 -4.52 -0.02 -8.96
C VAL A 241 -3.42 -1.07 -9.03
N LYS A 242 -2.74 -1.33 -7.90
CA LYS A 242 -1.70 -2.36 -7.79
C LYS A 242 -2.22 -3.66 -7.15
N SER A 243 -3.06 -4.37 -7.91
CA SER A 243 -3.31 -5.83 -7.91
C SER A 243 -4.77 -6.27 -7.65
N ILE A 244 -5.30 -7.03 -8.61
CA ILE A 244 -6.68 -7.52 -8.65
C ILE A 244 -6.66 -9.02 -8.86
N PHE A 245 -7.29 -9.81 -7.98
CA PHE A 245 -7.80 -11.13 -8.34
C PHE A 245 -9.09 -11.50 -7.60
N VAL A 246 -10.09 -11.84 -8.40
CA VAL A 246 -11.35 -12.46 -8.03
C VAL A 246 -11.13 -13.96 -7.91
N ASN A 247 -11.67 -14.60 -6.87
CA ASN A 247 -11.54 -16.05 -6.73
C ASN A 247 -12.64 -16.80 -7.49
N GLU A 248 -12.24 -17.94 -8.08
CA GLU A 248 -13.10 -19.06 -8.53
C GLU A 248 -14.19 -19.42 -7.51
#